data_AF-A0A2D8N719-F1
#
_entry.id   AF-A0A2D8N719-F1
#
_cell.length_a   1.000
_cell.length_b   1.000
_cell.length_c   1.000
_cell.angle_alpha   90.00
_cell.angle_beta   90.00
_cell.angle_gamma   90.00
#
_symmetry.space_group_name_H-M   'P 1'
#
loop_
_entity.id
_entity.type
_entity.pdbx_description
1 polymer ?
#
loop_
_entity_poly.entity_id
_entity_poly.type
_entity_poly.pdbx_seq_one_letter_code
_entity_poly.pdbx_strand_id
1 'polypeptide(L)'
;MNDYTKKSETGKLDRLVARYEEFHQDETNRLVHFICVPLIALTLIGLLWCIKIPTTLGDELSFTLNAGAVFIGLASVYYLFLSLGSLMGMLFFGLAASVLCIS
;
A
#
# COMPACT_ATOMS: atom_id res chain seq x y z
N MET A 1 19.64 -22.13 -26.12
CA MET A 1 20.17 -21.68 -24.82
C MET A 1 20.78 -22.90 -24.13
N ASN A 2 22.06 -22.88 -23.75
CA ASN A 2 22.75 -24.03 -23.15
C ASN A 2 22.53 -24.03 -21.61
N ASP A 3 22.36 -25.19 -21.00
CA ASP A 3 22.25 -25.38 -19.54
C ASP A 3 23.38 -24.69 -18.74
N TYR A 4 24.58 -24.57 -19.33
CA TYR A 4 25.68 -23.80 -18.72
C TYR A 4 25.36 -22.31 -18.59
N THR A 5 24.71 -21.71 -19.60
CA THR A 5 24.30 -20.30 -19.58
C THR A 5 23.22 -20.09 -18.51
N LYS A 6 22.23 -20.99 -18.46
CA LYS A 6 21.13 -20.97 -17.48
C LYS A 6 21.65 -21.08 -16.04
N LYS A 7 22.60 -21.99 -15.76
CA LYS A 7 23.22 -22.15 -14.42
C LYS A 7 24.05 -20.94 -14.00
N SER A 8 24.72 -20.29 -14.95
CA SER A 8 25.47 -19.06 -14.69
C SER A 8 24.55 -17.86 -14.41
N GLU A 9 23.39 -17.82 -15.05
CA GLU A 9 22.38 -16.77 -14.85
C GLU A 9 21.61 -16.95 -13.55
N THR A 10 21.19 -18.17 -13.18
CA THR A 10 20.59 -18.43 -11.87
C THR A 10 21.54 -18.06 -10.75
N GLY A 11 22.82 -18.45 -10.82
CA GLY A 11 23.80 -18.06 -9.80
C GLY A 11 24.03 -16.54 -9.67
N LYS A 12 23.88 -15.79 -10.77
CA LYS A 12 23.93 -14.31 -10.73
C LYS A 12 22.65 -13.72 -10.14
N LEU A 13 21.49 -14.23 -10.54
CA LEU A 13 20.19 -13.80 -10.04
C LEU A 13 20.08 -14.04 -8.53
N ASP A 14 20.44 -15.24 -8.07
CA ASP A 14 20.42 -15.61 -6.65
C ASP A 14 21.33 -14.68 -5.82
N ARG A 15 22.51 -14.31 -6.35
CA ARG A 15 23.39 -13.32 -5.71
C ARG A 15 22.77 -11.92 -5.67
N LEU A 16 22.07 -11.49 -6.72
CA LEU A 16 21.39 -10.20 -6.74
C LEU A 16 20.23 -10.18 -5.75
N VAL A 17 19.45 -11.27 -5.66
CA VAL A 17 18.36 -11.43 -4.71
C VAL A 17 18.89 -11.44 -3.27
N ALA A 18 19.95 -12.20 -2.98
CA ALA A 18 20.55 -12.23 -1.65
C ALA A 18 21.06 -10.85 -1.21
N ARG A 19 21.70 -10.10 -2.12
CA ARG A 19 22.15 -8.72 -1.83
C ARG A 19 20.98 -7.76 -1.63
N TYR A 20 19.89 -7.92 -2.40
CA TYR A 20 18.68 -7.15 -2.23
C TYR A 20 18.03 -7.42 -0.87
N GLU A 21 17.97 -8.68 -0.46
CA GLU A 21 17.45 -9.11 0.84
C GLU A 21 18.30 -8.59 2.00
N GLU A 22 19.63 -8.65 1.89
CA GLU A 22 20.56 -8.08 2.88
C GLU A 22 20.30 -6.58 3.11
N PHE A 23 20.04 -5.83 2.04
CA PHE A 23 19.68 -4.40 2.13
C PHE A 23 18.31 -4.15 2.79
N HIS A 24 17.40 -5.13 2.78
CA HIS A 24 16.11 -5.03 3.48
C HIS A 24 16.22 -5.34 4.97
N GLN A 25 17.28 -6.03 5.40
CA GLN A 25 17.59 -6.28 6.80
C GLN A 25 18.36 -5.12 7.46
N ASP A 26 18.91 -4.20 6.66
CA ASP A 26 19.59 -3.00 7.17
C ASP A 26 18.65 -2.15 8.02
N GLU A 27 19.08 -1.81 9.24
CA GLU A 27 18.26 -1.10 10.22
C GLU A 27 17.88 0.31 9.76
N THR A 28 18.78 0.98 9.04
CA THR A 28 18.54 2.34 8.51
C THR A 28 17.49 2.28 7.41
N ASN A 29 17.61 1.33 6.49
CA ASN A 29 16.63 1.17 5.42
C ASN A 29 15.25 0.79 5.97
N ARG A 30 15.20 -0.08 6.99
CA ARG A 30 13.95 -0.41 7.68
C ARG A 30 13.30 0.81 8.34
N LEU A 31 14.09 1.68 8.97
CA LEU A 31 13.59 2.94 9.56
C LEU A 31 13.05 3.87 8.48
N VAL A 32 13.77 4.04 7.37
CA VAL A 32 13.32 4.85 6.23
C VAL A 32 12.01 4.30 5.67
N HIS A 33 11.90 2.99 5.46
CA HIS A 33 10.67 2.36 5.00
C HIS A 33 9.51 2.53 5.99
N PHE A 34 9.77 2.41 7.29
CA PHE A 34 8.76 2.59 8.33
C PHE A 34 8.13 3.99 8.30
N ILE A 35 8.87 5.02 7.90
CA ILE A 35 8.38 6.40 7.78
C ILE A 35 7.79 6.65 6.38
N CYS A 36 8.54 6.31 5.32
CA CYS A 36 8.17 6.62 3.94
C CYS A 36 6.92 5.86 3.48
N VAL A 37 6.75 4.58 3.85
CA VAL A 37 5.62 3.78 3.37
C VAL A 37 4.28 4.34 3.87
N PRO A 38 4.09 4.65 5.17
CA PRO A 38 2.88 5.32 5.64
C PRO A 38 2.64 6.68 4.99
N LEU A 39 3.70 7.47 4.79
CA LEU A 39 3.57 8.79 4.15
C LEU A 39 3.12 8.68 2.70
N ILE A 40 3.68 7.75 1.92
CA ILE A 40 3.27 7.51 0.53
C ILE A 40 1.84 6.98 0.48
N ALA A 41 1.44 6.09 1.40
CA ALA A 41 0.07 5.62 1.47
C ALA A 41 -0.91 6.77 1.79
N LEU A 42 -0.53 7.67 2.71
CA LEU A 42 -1.32 8.85 3.06
C LEU A 42 -1.48 9.81 1.87
N THR A 43 -0.39 10.11 1.14
CA THR A 43 -0.47 10.97 -0.04
C THR A 43 -1.29 10.34 -1.15
N LEU A 44 -1.16 9.04 -1.38
CA LEU A 44 -1.98 8.32 -2.35
C LEU A 44 -3.47 8.40 -2.01
N ILE A 45 -3.84 8.14 -0.75
CA ILE A 45 -5.23 8.26 -0.29
C ILE A 45 -5.73 9.70 -0.49
N GLY A 46 -4.95 10.71 -0.12
CA GLY A 46 -5.32 12.11 -0.30
C GLY A 46 -5.53 12.49 -1.78
N LEU A 47 -4.67 12.00 -2.68
CA LEU A 47 -4.84 12.19 -4.11
C LEU A 47 -6.12 11.53 -4.64
N LEU A 48 -6.41 10.31 -4.19
CA LEU A 48 -7.64 9.60 -4.55
C LEU A 48 -8.88 10.24 -3.93
N TRP A 49 -8.75 10.90 -2.79
CA TRP A 49 -9.85 11.61 -2.12
C TRP A 49 -10.39 12.77 -2.96
N CYS A 50 -9.52 13.40 -3.75
CA CYS A 50 -9.90 14.47 -4.68
C CYS A 50 -10.80 13.98 -5.83
N ILE A 51 -10.86 12.67 -6.09
CA ILE A 51 -11.65 12.09 -7.17
C ILE A 51 -13.04 11.71 -6.62
N LYS A 52 -14.02 12.60 -6.84
CA LYS A 52 -15.41 12.37 -6.48
C LYS A 52 -16.08 11.40 -7.47
N ILE A 53 -16.81 10.42 -6.95
CA ILE A 53 -17.56 9.49 -7.77
C ILE A 53 -18.98 10.06 -7.91
N PRO A 54 -19.44 10.40 -9.13
CA PRO A 54 -20.79 10.90 -9.31
C PRO A 54 -21.79 9.79 -8.98
N THR A 55 -22.68 10.02 -8.01
CA THR A 55 -23.74 9.06 -7.67
C THR A 55 -25.11 9.71 -7.84
N THR A 56 -26.08 8.92 -8.29
CA THR A 56 -27.48 9.33 -8.43
C THR A 56 -28.29 9.12 -7.14
N LEU A 57 -27.62 8.70 -6.05
CA LEU A 57 -28.24 8.20 -4.82
C LEU A 57 -28.46 9.28 -3.74
N GLY A 58 -28.33 10.57 -4.10
CA GLY A 58 -28.51 11.72 -3.20
C GLY A 58 -27.18 12.43 -2.84
N ASP A 59 -27.27 13.72 -2.50
CA ASP A 59 -26.10 14.59 -2.27
C ASP A 59 -25.23 14.14 -1.06
N GLU A 60 -25.87 13.63 0.00
CA GLU A 60 -25.19 13.19 1.23
C GLU A 60 -24.28 11.97 1.00
N LEU A 61 -24.76 10.98 0.22
CA LEU A 61 -23.98 9.77 -0.10
C LEU A 61 -22.89 10.08 -1.14
N SER A 62 -23.15 11.05 -2.03
CA SER A 62 -22.20 11.55 -3.02
C SER A 62 -21.02 12.30 -2.39
N PHE A 63 -21.20 12.91 -1.21
CA PHE A 63 -20.11 13.54 -0.47
C PHE A 63 -19.14 12.51 0.14
N THR A 64 -19.64 11.34 0.51
CA THR A 64 -18.85 10.30 1.19
C THR A 64 -18.21 9.31 0.20
N LEU A 65 -18.82 9.08 -0.97
CA LEU A 65 -18.29 8.20 -2.00
C LEU A 65 -17.26 8.92 -2.90
N ASN A 66 -15.99 8.75 -2.55
CA ASN A 66 -14.84 9.15 -3.36
C ASN A 66 -13.92 7.96 -3.64
N ALA A 67 -13.00 8.09 -4.59
CA ALA A 67 -12.09 7.00 -4.96
C ALA A 67 -11.17 6.58 -3.80
N GLY A 68 -10.81 7.49 -2.89
CA GLY A 68 -10.03 7.19 -1.69
C GLY A 68 -10.77 6.29 -0.71
N ALA A 69 -12.05 6.56 -0.45
CA ALA A 69 -12.90 5.73 0.39
C ALA A 69 -13.09 4.32 -0.19
N VAL A 70 -13.28 4.21 -1.51
CA VAL A 70 -13.34 2.92 -2.22
C VAL A 70 -12.02 2.17 -2.09
N PHE A 71 -10.88 2.86 -2.29
CA PHE A 71 -9.56 2.26 -2.15
C PHE A 71 -9.30 1.71 -0.75
N ILE A 72 -9.62 2.49 0.29
CA ILE A 72 -9.52 2.04 1.69
C ILE A 72 -10.38 0.79 1.91
N GLY A 73 -11.64 0.78 1.44
CA GLY A 73 -12.53 -0.37 1.57
C GLY A 73 -11.97 -1.64 0.92
N LEU A 74 -11.46 -1.53 -0.32
CA LEU A 74 -10.82 -2.65 -1.02
C LEU A 74 -9.55 -3.13 -0.30
N ALA A 75 -8.74 -2.20 0.18
CA ALA A 75 -7.52 -2.51 0.92
C ALA A 75 -7.82 -3.20 2.27
N SER A 76 -8.87 -2.77 2.98
CA SER A 76 -9.37 -3.43 4.18
C SER A 76 -9.82 -4.86 3.90
N VAL A 77 -10.57 -5.09 2.82
CA VAL A 77 -10.97 -6.45 2.41
C VAL A 77 -9.74 -7.32 2.13
N TYR A 78 -8.74 -6.79 1.41
CA TYR A 78 -7.49 -7.50 1.18
C TYR A 78 -6.75 -7.83 2.50
N TYR A 79 -6.66 -6.88 3.43
CA TYR A 79 -5.97 -7.08 4.71
C TYR A 79 -6.73 -7.98 5.68
N LEU A 80 -8.05 -8.07 5.56
CA LEU A 80 -8.88 -9.05 6.28
C LEU A 80 -8.46 -10.48 5.92
N PHE A 81 -8.16 -10.76 4.65
CA PHE A 81 -7.68 -12.07 4.21
C PHE A 81 -6.24 -12.37 4.64
N LEU A 82 -5.44 -11.34 4.93
CA LEU A 82 -4.07 -11.51 5.39
C LEU A 82 -4.01 -11.82 6.89
N SER A 83 -4.60 -10.96 7.74
CA SER A 83 -4.74 -11.19 9.17
C SER A 83 -5.67 -10.16 9.83
N LEU A 84 -6.27 -10.50 10.97
CA LEU A 84 -7.10 -9.57 11.73
C LEU A 84 -6.29 -8.38 12.29
N GLY A 85 -5.02 -8.60 12.64
CA GLY A 85 -4.12 -7.55 13.12
C GLY A 85 -3.82 -6.49 12.05
N SER A 86 -3.52 -6.93 10.82
CA SER A 86 -3.32 -6.01 9.69
C SER A 86 -4.60 -5.24 9.35
N LEU A 87 -5.77 -5.88 9.43
CA LEU A 87 -7.05 -5.19 9.21
C LEU A 87 -7.24 -4.03 10.18
N MET A 88 -7.01 -4.24 11.48
CA MET A 88 -7.15 -3.18 12.49
C MET A 88 -6.21 -1.99 12.17
N GLY A 89 -4.98 -2.28 11.75
CA GLY A 89 -4.04 -1.25 11.29
C GLY A 89 -4.57 -0.46 10.10
N MET A 90 -5.11 -1.13 9.08
CA MET A 90 -5.70 -0.47 7.91
C MET A 90 -6.93 0.37 8.27
N LEU A 91 -7.81 -0.13 9.14
CA LEU A 91 -9.00 0.61 9.56
C LEU A 91 -8.64 1.88 10.34
N PHE A 92 -7.69 1.78 11.27
CA PHE A 92 -7.20 2.94 12.01
C PHE A 92 -6.55 3.96 11.07
N PHE A 93 -5.63 3.51 10.21
CA PHE A 93 -4.93 4.37 9.27
C PHE A 93 -5.88 5.02 8.24
N GLY A 94 -6.79 4.25 7.67
CA GLY A 94 -7.79 4.72 6.72
C GLY A 94 -8.74 5.75 7.33
N LEU A 95 -9.17 5.56 8.58
CA LEU A 95 -9.98 6.54 9.30
C LEU A 95 -9.22 7.84 9.54
N ALA A 96 -7.97 7.75 10.02
CA ALA A 96 -7.13 8.92 10.22
C ALA A 96 -6.89 9.70 8.91
N ALA A 97 -6.59 8.99 7.82
CA ALA A 97 -6.42 9.59 6.50
C ALA A 97 -7.70 10.25 6.00
N SER A 98 -8.86 9.62 6.19
CA SER A 98 -10.16 10.17 5.80
C SER A 98 -10.46 11.47 6.55
N VAL A 99 -10.25 11.51 7.87
CA VAL A 99 -10.43 12.72 8.68
C VAL A 99 -9.52 13.85 8.20
N LEU A 100 -8.25 13.54 7.92
CA LEU A 100 -7.28 14.52 7.39
C LEU A 100 -7.67 15.07 6.02
N CYS A 101 -8.36 14.29 5.18
CA CYS A 101 -8.76 14.73 3.85
C CYS A 101 -10.12 15.44 3.81
N ILE A 102 -10.94 15.28 4.86
CA ILE A 102 -12.22 16.00 5.03
C ILE A 102 -12.00 17.38 5.67
N SER A 103 -11.00 17.50 6.56
CA SER A 103 -10.64 18.74 7.28
C SER A 103 -10.00 19.78 6.37
#